data_AF-A0A358MHI6-F1
#
_entry.id   AF-A0A358MHI6-F1
#
_cell.length_a   1.000
_cell.length_b   1.000
_cell.length_c   1.000
_cell.angle_alpha   90.00
_cell.angle_beta   90.00
_cell.angle_gamma   90.00
#
_symmetry.space_group_name_H-M   'P 1'
#
loop_
_entity.id
_entity.type
_entity.pdbx_description
1 polymer ?
#
loop_
_entity_poly.entity_id
_entity_poly.type
_entity_poly.pdbx_seq_one_letter_code
_entity_poly.pdbx_strand_id
1 'polypeptide(L)'
;TGTNLFNMGLTSGDAPEMWNVEHPDRIRALYLGAVEAGSDLFLTNSFGGNASRLKLHSAEGRVRELNRVAASLGRDVADAAGRPV
;
A
#
# COMPACT_ATOMS: atom_id res chain seq x y z
N THR A 1 5.68 6.95 2.42
CA THR A 1 5.40 5.53 2.16
C THR A 1 6.64 4.66 2.19
N GLY A 2 7.57 4.74 1.23
CA GLY A 2 8.73 3.81 1.14
C GLY A 2 9.57 3.70 2.41
N THR A 3 10.01 4.82 2.99
CA THR A 3 10.79 4.83 4.25
C THR A 3 10.07 4.13 5.41
N ASN A 4 8.75 4.32 5.54
CA ASN A 4 7.96 3.67 6.58
C ASN A 4 7.92 2.16 6.37
N LEU A 5 7.80 1.70 5.12
CA LEU A 5 7.81 0.26 4.80
C LEU A 5 9.17 -0.38 5.11
N PHE A 6 10.29 0.29 4.85
CA PHE A 6 11.61 -0.18 5.27
C PHE A 6 11.70 -0.33 6.80
N ASN A 7 11.19 0.65 7.56
CA ASN A 7 11.12 0.56 9.02
C ASN A 7 10.21 -0.58 9.50
N MET A 8 9.24 -1.01 8.68
CA MET A 8 8.36 -2.17 8.93
C MET A 8 8.95 -3.50 8.44
N GLY A 9 10.17 -3.51 7.91
CA GLY A 9 10.89 -4.72 7.48
C GLY A 9 10.85 -5.04 5.99
N LEU A 10 10.44 -4.11 5.12
CA LEU A 10 10.59 -4.27 3.67
C LEU A 10 12.08 -4.30 3.32
N THR A 11 12.50 -5.17 2.39
CA THR A 11 13.90 -5.23 1.96
C THR A 11 14.11 -4.45 0.67
N SER A 12 15.32 -3.90 0.49
CA SER A 12 15.68 -3.21 -0.75
C SER A 12 15.61 -4.19 -1.93
N GLY A 13 14.91 -3.78 -3.00
CA GLY A 13 14.69 -4.62 -4.16
C GLY A 13 13.38 -5.42 -4.13
N ASP A 14 12.63 -5.43 -3.02
CA ASP A 14 11.28 -6.01 -3.01
C ASP A 14 10.27 -5.08 -3.70
N ALA A 15 9.21 -5.67 -4.25
CA ALA A 15 8.03 -4.92 -4.71
C ALA A 15 7.08 -4.65 -3.52
N PRO A 16 6.94 -3.39 -3.08
CA PRO A 16 6.03 -3.06 -1.98
C PRO A 16 4.58 -3.49 -2.23
N GLU A 17 4.15 -3.53 -3.49
CA GLU A 17 2.79 -3.87 -3.87
C GLU A 17 2.39 -5.29 -3.47
N MET A 18 3.35 -6.21 -3.35
CA MET A 18 3.10 -7.59 -2.91
C MET A 18 2.57 -7.64 -1.47
N TRP A 19 2.98 -6.69 -0.63
CA TRP A 19 2.50 -6.60 0.75
C TRP A 19 1.01 -6.26 0.86
N ASN A 20 0.38 -5.74 -0.20
CA ASN A 20 -1.07 -5.53 -0.21
C ASN A 20 -1.84 -6.83 0.05
N VAL A 21 -1.29 -7.97 -0.40
CA VAL A 21 -1.90 -9.30 -0.23
C VAL A 21 -1.17 -10.15 0.80
N GLU A 22 0.15 -10.07 0.89
CA GLU A 22 0.96 -10.89 1.80
C GLU A 22 0.96 -10.36 3.24
N HIS A 23 0.88 -9.04 3.41
CA HIS A 23 0.96 -8.36 4.69
C HIS A 23 -0.05 -7.20 4.80
N PRO A 24 -1.36 -7.45 4.58
CA PRO A 24 -2.36 -6.40 4.48
C PRO A 24 -2.45 -5.55 5.75
N ASP A 25 -2.20 -6.14 6.92
CA ASP A 25 -2.25 -5.43 8.20
C ASP A 25 -1.11 -4.41 8.34
N ARG A 26 0.06 -4.67 7.76
CA ARG A 26 1.16 -3.68 7.71
C ARG A 26 0.80 -2.52 6.80
N ILE A 27 0.11 -2.78 5.69
CA ILE A 27 -0.37 -1.74 4.77
C ILE A 27 -1.49 -0.91 5.41
N ARG A 28 -2.40 -1.53 6.17
CA ARG A 28 -3.38 -0.79 6.97
C ARG A 28 -2.68 0.10 8.01
N ALA A 29 -1.69 -0.43 8.72
CA ALA A 29 -0.92 0.35 9.69
C ALA A 29 -0.18 1.53 9.03
N LEU A 30 0.35 1.35 7.82
CA LEU A 30 0.94 2.43 7.03
C LEU A 30 -0.06 3.55 6.74
N TYR A 31 -1.27 3.21 6.27
CA TYR A 31 -2.31 4.20 5.98
C TYR A 31 -2.83 4.87 7.26
N LEU A 32 -3.10 4.07 8.29
CA LEU A 32 -3.56 4.56 9.59
C LEU A 32 -2.56 5.55 10.18
N GLY A 33 -1.26 5.28 10.07
CA GLY A 33 -0.22 6.21 10.52
C GLY A 33 -0.29 7.57 9.83
N ALA A 34 -0.70 7.66 8.57
CA ALA A 34 -0.92 8.95 7.90
C ALA A 34 -2.18 9.66 8.44
N VAL A 35 -3.26 8.92 8.65
CA VAL A 35 -4.54 9.44 9.17
C VAL A 35 -4.39 9.94 10.61
N GLU A 36 -3.76 9.16 11.48
CA GLU A 36 -3.50 9.49 12.89
C GLU A 36 -2.53 10.65 13.05
N ALA A 37 -1.59 10.82 12.10
CA ALA A 37 -0.72 12.00 12.03
C ALA A 37 -1.44 13.28 11.53
N GLY A 38 -2.74 13.19 11.22
CA GLY A 38 -3.58 14.33 10.84
C GLY A 38 -3.72 14.56 9.33
N SER A 39 -3.31 13.62 8.48
CA SER A 39 -3.47 13.79 7.03
C SER A 39 -4.95 13.67 6.63
N ASP A 40 -5.46 14.59 5.82
CA ASP A 40 -6.78 14.49 5.16
C ASP A 40 -6.72 13.73 3.83
N LEU A 41 -5.52 13.38 3.36
CA LEU A 41 -5.30 12.62 2.13
C LEU A 41 -4.06 11.74 2.29
N PHE A 42 -4.08 10.53 1.74
CA PHE A 42 -2.91 9.65 1.70
C PHE A 42 -2.89 8.84 0.40
N LEU A 43 -1.72 8.28 0.09
CA LEU A 43 -1.51 7.48 -1.12
C LEU A 43 -1.63 5.99 -0.82
N THR A 44 -2.29 5.26 -1.72
CA THR A 44 -2.29 3.80 -1.72
C THR A 44 -0.88 3.26 -2.00
N ASN A 45 -0.59 2.07 -1.48
CA ASN A 45 0.63 1.32 -1.74
C ASN A 45 0.59 0.68 -3.14
N SER A 46 0.63 1.52 -4.17
CA SER A 46 0.43 1.12 -5.56
C SER A 46 1.28 1.93 -6.54
N PHE A 47 2.29 2.65 -6.07
CA PHE A 47 3.12 3.54 -6.90
C PHE A 47 3.80 2.80 -8.07
N GLY A 48 4.38 1.63 -7.79
CA GLY A 48 4.99 0.73 -8.77
C GLY A 48 4.02 -0.31 -9.32
N GLY A 49 2.72 -0.20 -9.05
CA GLY A 49 1.68 -1.16 -9.44
C GLY A 49 1.35 -1.17 -10.94
N ASN A 50 2.35 -1.17 -11.82
CA ASN A 50 2.19 -1.29 -13.27
C ASN A 50 2.96 -2.51 -13.80
N ALA A 51 2.56 -3.00 -14.98
CA ALA A 51 3.10 -4.23 -15.55
C ALA A 51 4.62 -4.18 -15.73
N SER A 52 5.15 -3.05 -16.22
CA SER A 52 6.60 -2.91 -16.47
C SER A 52 7.43 -2.99 -15.20
N ARG A 53 6.97 -2.41 -14.09
CA ARG A 53 7.65 -2.50 -12.79
C ARG A 53 7.49 -3.88 -12.16
N LEU A 54 6.27 -4.42 -12.15
CA LEU A 54 6.00 -5.72 -11.54
C LEU A 54 6.65 -6.90 -12.30
N LYS A 55 6.97 -6.73 -13.59
CA LYS A 55 7.74 -7.70 -14.37
C LYS A 55 9.12 -7.98 -13.77
N LEU A 56 9.74 -7.01 -13.09
CA LEU A 56 11.02 -7.21 -12.40
C LEU A 56 10.92 -8.25 -11.26
N HIS A 57 9.70 -8.58 -10.85
CA HIS A 57 9.37 -9.51 -9.77
C HIS A 57 8.46 -10.66 -10.25
N SER A 58 8.35 -10.89 -11.56
CA SER A 58 7.47 -11.90 -12.18
C SER A 58 5.99 -11.77 -11.79
N ALA A 59 5.52 -10.54 -11.53
CA ALA A 59 4.17 -10.23 -11.05
C ALA A 59 3.35 -9.35 -12.01
N GLU A 60 3.76 -9.20 -13.26
CA GLU A 60 3.06 -8.37 -14.26
C GLU A 60 1.60 -8.77 -14.51
N GLY A 61 1.26 -10.06 -14.32
CA GLY A 61 -0.11 -10.56 -14.42
C GLY A 61 -1.01 -10.17 -13.25
N ARG A 62 -0.43 -9.66 -12.15
CA ARG A 62 -1.15 -9.34 -10.90
C ARG A 62 -1.46 -7.86 -10.73
N VAL A 63 -1.19 -7.02 -11.74
CA VAL A 63 -1.42 -5.57 -11.70
C VAL A 63 -2.81 -5.23 -11.17
N ARG A 64 -3.87 -5.79 -11.78
CA ARG A 64 -5.25 -5.45 -11.39
C ARG A 64 -5.57 -5.86 -9.95
N GLU A 65 -5.11 -7.05 -9.55
CA GLU A 65 -5.32 -7.58 -8.20
C GLU A 65 -4.66 -6.67 -7.16
N LEU A 66 -3.36 -6.44 -7.28
CA LEU A 66 -2.58 -5.70 -6.28
C LEU A 66 -3.09 -4.26 -6.11
N ASN A 67 -3.40 -3.57 -7.21
CA ASN A 67 -3.94 -2.21 -7.14
C ASN A 67 -5.35 -2.16 -6.52
N ARG A 68 -6.21 -3.14 -6.85
CA ARG A 68 -7.56 -3.19 -6.29
C ARG A 68 -7.52 -3.45 -4.78
N VAL A 69 -6.63 -4.34 -4.33
CA VAL A 69 -6.43 -4.59 -2.90
C VAL A 69 -5.84 -3.35 -2.21
N ALA A 70 -4.83 -2.71 -2.79
CA ALA A 70 -4.26 -1.47 -2.24
C ALA A 70 -5.33 -0.39 -2.01
N ALA A 71 -6.22 -0.19 -2.98
CA ALA A 71 -7.33 0.75 -2.91
C ALA A 71 -8.39 0.34 -1.89
N SER A 72 -8.75 -0.96 -1.81
CA SER A 72 -9.70 -1.46 -0.82
C SER A 72 -9.20 -1.22 0.60
N LEU A 73 -7.93 -1.56 0.88
CA LEU A 73 -7.30 -1.32 2.18
C LEU A 73 -7.28 0.17 2.54
N GLY A 74 -7.04 1.05 1.56
CA GLY A 74 -7.07 2.49 1.75
C GLY A 74 -8.48 2.98 2.08
N ARG A 75 -9.49 2.51 1.34
CA ARG A 75 -10.89 2.86 1.58
C ARG A 75 -11.36 2.42 2.97
N ASP A 76 -11.01 1.20 3.39
CA ASP A 76 -11.33 0.69 4.73
C ASP A 76 -10.80 1.64 5.83
N VAL A 77 -9.56 2.10 5.71
CA VAL A 77 -8.94 3.01 6.70
C VAL A 77 -9.56 4.40 6.64
N ALA A 78 -9.82 4.93 5.44
CA ALA A 78 -10.44 6.25 5.27
C ALA A 78 -11.88 6.27 5.81
N ASP A 79 -12.68 5.21 5.61
CA ASP A 79 -14.04 5.12 6.15
C ASP A 79 -14.07 5.07 7.67
N ALA A 80 -13.03 4.53 8.30
CA ALA A 80 -12.90 4.44 9.74
C ALA A 80 -12.42 5.73 10.42
N ALA A 81 -11.96 6.74 9.66
CA ALA A 81 -11.25 7.91 10.21
C ALA A 81 -12.12 8.89 11.00
N GLY A 82 -13.45 8.76 10.99
CA GLY A 82 -14.39 9.63 11.72
C GLY A 82 -14.45 11.08 11.23
N ARG A 83 -13.66 11.43 10.21
CA ARG A 83 -13.63 12.71 9.48
C ARG A 83 -13.40 12.43 7.99
N PRO A 84 -13.66 13.39 7.09
CA PRO A 84 -13.30 13.25 5.69
C PRO A 84 -11.80 13.01 5.52
N VAL A 85 -11.45 11.90 4.86
CA VAL A 85 -10.10 11.49 4.44
C VAL A 85 -10.19 10.80 3.07
#